data_AF-A0A2E0UY48-F1
#
_entry.id   AF-A0A2E0UY48-F1
#
_cell.length_a   1.000
_cell.length_b   1.000
_cell.length_c   1.000
_cell.angle_alpha   90.00
_cell.angle_beta   90.00
_cell.angle_gamma   90.00
#
_symmetry.space_group_name_H-M   'P 1'
#
loop_
_entity.id
_entity.type
_entity.pdbx_description
1 polymer ?
#
loop_
_entity_poly.entity_id
_entity_poly.type
_entity_poly.pdbx_seq_one_letter_code
_entity_poly.pdbx_strand_id
1 'polypeptide(L)'
;MAKKTDISETKLLKTALANFIKNPQDETHIQKNSPSKEIQSELNEQETCPGLDRQKPNQKPGEKKEIHQGDIYWVRLPVQNGEDPGYSHPHVVIQNHSHTNSVVVCAITSNKKQANLPGNILLEIGEANLSRQSIVVVSRISTVDKTQLGEYIGTLTQDRINQILAGLKFLHLSFFDR
;
A
#
# COMPACT_ATOMS: atom_id res chain seq x y z
N MET A 1 54.47 -4.01 -1.79
CA MET A 1 53.66 -4.31 -0.59
C MET A 1 52.20 -4.03 -0.91
N ALA A 2 51.35 -5.05 -1.07
CA ALA A 2 49.91 -4.90 -1.25
C ALA A 2 49.17 -6.08 -0.61
N LYS A 3 47.98 -5.78 -0.09
CA LYS A 3 47.33 -6.37 1.09
C LYS A 3 46.90 -7.83 0.92
N LYS A 4 47.06 -8.57 2.03
CA LYS A 4 46.60 -9.93 2.28
C LYS A 4 45.08 -9.91 2.43
N THR A 5 44.34 -10.48 1.49
CA THR A 5 42.87 -10.58 1.55
C THR A 5 42.47 -11.71 2.48
N ASP A 6 41.58 -11.40 3.43
CA ASP A 6 41.13 -12.29 4.50
C ASP A 6 40.41 -13.53 3.96
N ILE A 7 40.91 -14.70 4.36
CA ILE A 7 40.49 -16.03 3.86
C ILE A 7 39.15 -16.47 4.49
N SER A 8 38.61 -15.68 5.43
CA SER A 8 37.41 -15.97 6.21
C SER A 8 36.09 -15.66 5.47
N GLU A 9 36.04 -14.63 4.62
CA GLU A 9 34.78 -14.23 3.95
C GLU A 9 34.40 -15.15 2.77
N THR A 10 35.38 -15.71 2.07
CA THR A 10 35.13 -16.59 0.91
C THR A 10 34.58 -17.97 1.31
N LYS A 11 34.76 -18.37 2.58
CA LYS A 11 34.22 -19.64 3.10
C LYS A 11 32.74 -19.50 3.49
N LEU A 12 32.33 -18.33 3.98
CA LEU A 12 30.95 -18.07 4.42
C LEU A 12 29.99 -17.96 3.22
N LEU A 13 30.43 -17.32 2.13
CA LEU A 13 29.61 -17.19 0.91
C LEU A 13 29.45 -18.50 0.13
N LYS A 14 30.43 -19.42 0.20
CA LYS A 14 30.32 -20.75 -0.41
C LYS A 14 29.35 -21.67 0.35
N THR A 15 29.25 -21.54 1.66
CA THR A 15 28.33 -22.33 2.48
C THR A 15 26.87 -21.89 2.30
N ALA A 16 26.61 -20.60 2.10
CA ALA A 16 25.25 -20.09 1.86
C ALA A 16 24.69 -20.53 0.49
N LEU A 17 25.52 -20.60 -0.54
CA LEU A 17 25.10 -21.04 -1.89
C LEU A 17 24.84 -22.55 -1.99
N ALA A 18 25.50 -23.38 -1.17
CA ALA A 18 25.31 -24.83 -1.19
C ALA A 18 23.97 -25.30 -0.59
N ASN A 19 23.36 -24.50 0.31
CA ASN A 19 22.11 -24.85 0.98
C ASN A 19 20.86 -24.48 0.16
N PHE A 20 21.00 -23.64 -0.86
CA PHE A 20 19.88 -23.22 -1.71
C PHE A 20 19.53 -24.24 -2.81
N ILE A 21 20.43 -25.19 -3.11
CA ILE A 21 20.29 -26.14 -4.23
C ILE A 21 19.73 -27.52 -3.78
N LYS A 22 19.54 -27.74 -2.47
CA LYS A 22 19.26 -29.08 -1.90
C LYS A 22 17.83 -29.36 -1.42
N ASN A 23 16.78 -28.74 -1.98
CA ASN A 23 15.44 -29.20 -1.62
C ASN A 23 14.42 -29.15 -2.79
N PRO A 24 14.48 -30.13 -3.70
CA PRO A 24 13.36 -30.47 -4.57
C PRO A 24 12.38 -31.34 -3.79
N GLN A 25 11.13 -30.89 -3.64
CA GLN A 25 10.04 -31.71 -3.11
C GLN A 25 9.39 -32.42 -4.30
N ASP A 26 9.36 -33.74 -4.26
CA ASP A 26 8.62 -34.60 -5.17
C ASP A 26 7.70 -35.54 -4.38
N GLU A 27 6.59 -35.87 -5.04
CA GLU A 27 5.60 -36.93 -4.82
C GLU A 27 4.66 -36.81 -3.59
N THR A 28 3.33 -36.90 -3.73
CA THR A 28 2.62 -38.07 -4.26
C THR A 28 1.14 -37.75 -4.62
N HIS A 29 0.67 -38.39 -5.68
CA HIS A 29 -0.74 -38.57 -6.08
C HIS A 29 -1.31 -39.78 -5.30
N ILE A 30 -2.49 -39.69 -4.65
CA ILE A 30 -3.55 -40.75 -4.59
C ILE A 30 -4.93 -40.13 -4.22
N GLN A 31 -5.81 -40.14 -5.21
CA GLN A 31 -7.27 -40.39 -5.24
C GLN A 31 -8.06 -40.75 -3.95
N LYS A 32 -9.18 -40.05 -3.67
CA LYS A 32 -10.60 -40.56 -3.65
C LYS A 32 -11.58 -39.68 -2.85
N ASN A 33 -12.82 -39.62 -3.39
CA ASN A 33 -14.13 -39.40 -2.73
C ASN A 33 -14.67 -37.98 -2.48
N SER A 34 -15.71 -37.61 -3.26
CA SER A 34 -16.91 -36.91 -2.77
C SER A 34 -17.64 -37.78 -1.70
N PRO A 35 -18.58 -37.30 -0.84
CA PRO A 35 -19.43 -36.10 -0.94
C PRO A 35 -19.60 -35.29 0.39
N SER A 36 -20.48 -34.28 0.33
CA SER A 36 -21.10 -33.42 1.36
C SER A 36 -21.12 -33.85 2.84
N LYS A 37 -21.28 -32.82 3.71
CA LYS A 37 -21.67 -32.80 5.17
C LYS A 37 -20.47 -32.82 6.14
N GLU A 38 -20.41 -32.14 7.28
CA GLU A 38 -21.32 -31.34 8.11
C GLU A 38 -20.46 -30.61 9.18
N ILE A 39 -20.89 -29.43 9.66
CA ILE A 39 -20.95 -28.95 11.08
C ILE A 39 -19.62 -28.82 11.86
N GLN A 40 -19.07 -27.60 12.01
CA GLN A 40 -19.27 -26.55 13.06
C GLN A 40 -18.49 -26.72 14.38
N SER A 41 -18.22 -25.55 14.98
CA SER A 41 -17.78 -25.20 16.35
C SER A 41 -16.26 -25.21 16.59
N GLU A 42 -15.62 -24.21 17.21
CA GLU A 42 -16.00 -22.92 17.83
C GLU A 42 -14.65 -22.15 17.98
N LEU A 43 -14.54 -20.87 17.55
CA LEU A 43 -14.62 -19.65 18.40
C LEU A 43 -13.65 -19.69 19.60
N ASN A 44 -12.82 -18.71 19.95
CA ASN A 44 -12.86 -17.25 19.94
C ASN A 44 -11.43 -16.83 20.45
N GLU A 45 -10.83 -15.65 20.32
CA GLU A 45 -11.19 -14.27 20.66
C GLU A 45 -10.04 -13.36 20.12
N GLN A 46 -10.10 -12.06 19.87
CA GLN A 46 -11.07 -10.98 19.77
C GLN A 46 -10.20 -9.75 19.46
N GLU A 47 -10.47 -9.02 18.38
CA GLU A 47 -10.36 -7.56 18.38
C GLU A 47 -11.59 -7.08 17.62
N THR A 48 -12.48 -6.50 18.40
CA THR A 48 -13.89 -6.27 18.12
C THR A 48 -14.08 -5.17 17.09
N CYS A 49 -14.76 -5.50 15.98
CA CYS A 49 -15.47 -4.52 15.17
C CYS A 49 -16.70 -4.04 15.98
N PRO A 50 -16.89 -2.73 16.23
CA PRO A 50 -18.19 -2.24 16.65
C PRO A 50 -19.19 -2.46 15.51
N GLY A 51 -20.34 -3.03 15.85
CA GLY A 51 -21.34 -3.54 14.92
C GLY A 51 -21.79 -2.53 13.86
N LEU A 52 -21.88 -3.02 12.63
CA LEU A 52 -22.61 -2.37 11.55
C LEU A 52 -24.12 -2.58 11.80
N ASP A 53 -24.63 -1.95 12.86
CA ASP A 53 -26.06 -1.74 13.00
C ASP A 53 -26.52 -0.78 11.91
N ARG A 54 -27.68 -1.08 11.35
CA ARG A 54 -28.28 -0.37 10.22
C ARG A 54 -28.75 1.00 10.68
N GLN A 55 -27.85 1.97 10.74
CA GLN A 55 -28.21 3.39 10.74
C GLN A 55 -27.23 4.12 9.83
N LYS A 56 -27.77 4.74 8.77
CA LYS A 56 -27.06 5.77 8.01
C LYS A 56 -26.47 6.74 9.04
N PRO A 57 -25.14 6.99 9.09
CA PRO A 57 -24.70 8.21 9.72
C PRO A 57 -25.33 9.32 8.90
N ASN A 58 -26.11 10.16 9.57
CA ASN A 58 -26.64 11.41 9.06
C ASN A 58 -25.47 12.25 8.50
N GLN A 59 -25.06 11.98 7.27
CA GLN A 59 -24.29 12.92 6.49
C GLN A 59 -25.27 14.05 6.20
N LYS A 60 -25.16 15.10 7.02
CA LYS A 60 -25.76 16.39 6.71
C LYS A 60 -25.36 16.72 5.26
N PRO A 61 -26.32 16.90 4.34
CA PRO A 61 -25.98 17.30 2.99
C PRO A 61 -25.48 18.74 3.08
N GLY A 62 -24.18 18.96 2.88
CA GLY A 62 -23.69 20.31 2.54
C GLY A 62 -22.46 20.85 3.24
N GLU A 63 -21.71 20.10 4.05
CA GLU A 63 -20.37 20.57 4.43
C GLU A 63 -19.36 20.02 3.41
N LYS A 64 -19.14 20.77 2.34
CA LYS A 64 -17.98 20.53 1.45
C LYS A 64 -16.74 20.76 2.28
N LYS A 65 -16.20 19.70 2.90
CA LYS A 65 -14.89 19.76 3.54
C LYS A 65 -13.90 20.20 2.46
N GLU A 66 -13.22 21.31 2.70
CA GLU A 66 -12.17 21.78 1.81
C GLU A 66 -11.09 20.71 1.77
N ILE A 67 -10.69 20.31 0.56
CA ILE A 67 -9.68 19.28 0.34
C ILE A 67 -8.36 20.01 0.14
N HIS A 68 -7.36 19.71 0.96
CA HIS A 68 -6.06 20.34 0.86
C HIS A 68 -5.01 19.38 0.31
N GLN A 69 -3.92 19.95 -0.18
CA GLN A 69 -2.76 19.15 -0.61
C GLN A 69 -2.14 18.48 0.62
N GLY A 70 -1.83 17.20 0.51
CA GLY A 70 -1.28 16.38 1.60
C GLY A 70 -2.33 15.62 2.41
N ASP A 71 -3.62 15.88 2.20
CA ASP A 71 -4.69 15.15 2.89
C ASP A 71 -4.75 13.70 2.42
N ILE A 72 -4.99 12.79 3.37
CA ILE A 72 -5.10 11.36 3.13
C ILE A 72 -6.55 10.94 3.29
N TYR A 73 -7.08 10.26 2.28
CA TYR A 73 -8.44 9.73 2.26
C TYR A 73 -8.45 8.26 1.90
N TRP A 74 -9.46 7.53 2.40
CA TRP A 74 -9.81 6.23 1.86
C TRP A 74 -10.46 6.38 0.50
N VAL A 75 -9.92 5.71 -0.51
CA VAL A 75 -10.45 5.76 -1.88
C VAL A 75 -10.69 4.35 -2.38
N ARG A 76 -11.86 4.15 -2.99
CA ARG A 76 -12.21 2.92 -3.70
C ARG A 76 -12.03 3.16 -5.20
N LEU A 77 -10.94 2.63 -5.75
CA LEU A 77 -10.63 2.70 -7.17
C LEU A 77 -11.11 1.42 -7.87
N PRO A 78 -11.77 1.52 -9.04
CA PRO A 78 -12.04 0.34 -9.87
C PRO A 78 -10.72 -0.22 -10.43
N VAL A 79 -10.53 -1.54 -10.36
CA VAL A 79 -9.35 -2.18 -10.98
C VAL A 79 -9.59 -2.32 -12.47
N GLN A 80 -8.54 -2.12 -13.28
CA GLN A 80 -8.62 -2.21 -14.75
C GLN A 80 -9.04 -3.60 -15.28
N ASN A 81 -9.01 -4.64 -14.45
CA ASN A 81 -9.35 -6.02 -14.84
C ASN A 81 -10.78 -6.45 -14.46
N GLY A 82 -11.65 -5.51 -14.07
CA GLY A 82 -13.08 -5.77 -13.85
C GLY A 82 -13.44 -6.39 -12.48
N GLU A 83 -12.46 -6.74 -11.66
CA GLU A 83 -12.70 -7.09 -10.26
C GLU A 83 -12.63 -5.81 -9.41
N ASP A 84 -13.76 -5.38 -8.89
CA ASP A 84 -13.79 -4.38 -7.82
C ASP A 84 -13.09 -5.00 -6.61
N PRO A 85 -12.00 -4.40 -6.08
CA PRO A 85 -11.24 -5.06 -5.04
C PRO A 85 -12.06 -5.14 -3.74
N GLY A 86 -13.20 -4.44 -3.64
CA GLY A 86 -14.06 -4.42 -2.46
C GLY A 86 -13.46 -3.67 -1.28
N TYR A 87 -12.14 -3.48 -1.26
CA TYR A 87 -11.38 -2.81 -0.22
C TYR A 87 -10.95 -1.41 -0.67
N SER A 88 -11.21 -0.43 0.19
CA SER A 88 -10.66 0.92 0.04
C SER A 88 -9.19 0.94 0.42
N HIS A 89 -8.39 1.73 -0.31
CA HIS A 89 -6.98 1.94 0.00
C HIS A 89 -6.72 3.39 0.36
N PRO A 90 -5.75 3.66 1.26
CA PRO A 90 -5.41 5.03 1.62
C PRO A 90 -4.68 5.70 0.45
N HIS A 91 -5.06 6.93 0.15
CA HIS A 91 -4.43 7.74 -0.89
C HIS A 91 -4.19 9.15 -0.38
N VAL A 92 -3.04 9.73 -0.73
CA VAL A 92 -2.71 11.13 -0.46
C VAL A 92 -3.07 12.01 -1.64
N VAL A 93 -3.70 13.15 -1.37
CA VAL A 93 -3.97 14.20 -2.36
C VAL A 93 -2.67 14.95 -2.66
N ILE A 94 -2.17 14.80 -3.88
CA ILE A 94 -0.95 15.50 -4.32
C ILE A 94 -1.27 16.79 -5.06
N GLN A 95 -2.47 16.91 -5.64
CA GLN A 95 -2.91 18.10 -6.36
C GLN A 95 -4.44 18.20 -6.32
N ASN A 96 -4.93 19.37 -5.95
CA ASN A 96 -6.34 19.72 -6.01
C ASN A 96 -6.50 21.02 -6.80
N HIS A 97 -7.40 21.02 -7.78
CA HIS A 97 -7.82 22.24 -8.46
C HIS A 97 -9.17 22.70 -7.89
N SER A 98 -9.22 23.97 -7.47
CA SER A 98 -10.44 24.56 -6.89
C SER A 98 -11.63 24.58 -7.87
N HIS A 99 -11.34 24.64 -9.18
CA HIS A 99 -12.35 24.76 -10.24
C HIS A 99 -12.84 23.42 -10.81
N THR A 100 -12.16 22.30 -10.53
CA THR A 100 -12.58 20.98 -11.02
C THR A 100 -13.13 20.14 -9.89
N ASN A 101 -13.98 19.16 -10.23
CA ASN A 101 -14.42 18.16 -9.27
C ASN A 101 -13.45 16.98 -9.16
N SER A 102 -12.29 17.05 -9.83
CA SER A 102 -11.27 16.02 -9.83
C SER A 102 -10.09 16.42 -8.93
N VAL A 103 -9.47 15.42 -8.32
CA VAL A 103 -8.23 15.54 -7.56
C VAL A 103 -7.26 14.47 -8.02
N VAL A 104 -5.97 14.80 -7.98
CA VAL A 104 -4.92 13.83 -8.27
C VAL A 104 -4.42 13.27 -6.95
N VAL A 105 -4.43 11.95 -6.86
CA VAL A 105 -4.07 11.22 -5.66
C VAL A 105 -2.95 10.23 -5.93
N CYS A 106 -2.16 9.93 -4.90
CA CYS A 106 -1.09 8.94 -4.93
C CYS A 106 -1.37 7.84 -3.91
N ALA A 107 -1.16 6.58 -4.30
CA ALA A 107 -1.49 5.43 -3.48
C ALA A 107 -0.53 5.25 -2.29
N ILE A 108 -1.08 4.87 -1.14
CA ILE A 108 -0.34 4.47 0.05
C ILE A 108 -0.53 2.98 0.30
N THR A 109 0.54 2.28 0.65
CA THR A 109 0.52 0.85 0.95
C THR A 109 1.35 0.51 2.17
N SER A 110 0.92 -0.47 2.96
CA SER A 110 1.72 -1.05 4.05
C SER A 110 2.66 -2.16 3.58
N ASN A 111 2.71 -2.44 2.26
CA ASN A 111 3.59 -3.47 1.70
C ASN A 111 5.05 -3.01 1.68
N LYS A 112 5.82 -3.46 2.68
CA LYS A 112 7.25 -3.15 2.87
C LYS A 112 8.14 -3.42 1.65
N LYS A 113 7.76 -4.34 0.75
CA LYS A 113 8.53 -4.62 -0.48
C LYS A 113 8.65 -3.39 -1.39
N GLN A 114 7.73 -2.44 -1.28
CA GLN A 114 7.71 -1.21 -2.06
C GLN A 114 8.69 -0.14 -1.54
N ALA A 115 9.24 -0.29 -0.33
CA ALA A 115 10.12 0.72 0.28
C ALA A 115 11.44 0.89 -0.48
N ASN A 116 11.92 -0.19 -1.12
CA ASN A 116 13.20 -0.19 -1.84
C ASN A 116 13.08 0.32 -3.29
N LEU A 117 11.89 0.68 -3.75
CA LEU A 117 11.72 1.19 -5.11
C LEU A 117 12.10 2.68 -5.18
N PRO A 118 12.75 3.11 -6.27
CA PRO A 118 13.22 4.47 -6.39
C PRO A 118 12.06 5.47 -6.41
N GLY A 119 12.21 6.58 -5.70
CA GLY A 119 11.21 7.63 -5.58
C GLY A 119 10.10 7.35 -4.56
N ASN A 120 9.97 6.13 -4.03
CA ASN A 120 8.99 5.83 -2.99
C ASN A 120 9.44 6.37 -1.63
N ILE A 121 8.47 6.74 -0.81
CA ILE A 121 8.71 7.40 0.48
C ILE A 121 8.13 6.56 1.60
N LEU A 122 8.98 6.24 2.58
CA LEU A 122 8.58 5.57 3.81
C LEU A 122 7.97 6.59 4.79
N LEU A 123 6.76 6.30 5.22
CA LEU A 123 6.03 7.01 6.26
C LEU A 123 6.11 6.20 7.55
N GLU A 124 6.45 6.88 8.65
CA GLU A 124 6.54 6.24 9.95
C GLU A 124 5.15 5.99 10.56
N ILE A 125 5.10 5.14 11.59
CA ILE A 125 3.85 4.87 12.32
C ILE A 125 3.38 6.17 12.99
N GLY A 126 2.09 6.49 12.86
CA GLY A 126 1.49 7.72 13.39
C GLY A 126 1.65 8.94 12.47
N GLU A 127 2.46 8.85 11.42
CA GLU A 127 2.57 9.92 10.44
C GLU A 127 1.24 10.07 9.68
N ALA A 128 0.68 11.29 9.67
CA ALA A 128 -0.67 11.57 9.16
C ALA A 128 -1.76 10.61 9.70
N ASN A 129 -1.65 10.21 10.98
CA ASN A 129 -2.59 9.33 11.67
C ASN A 129 -2.69 7.91 11.08
N LEU A 130 -1.63 7.45 10.40
CA LEU A 130 -1.56 6.08 9.89
C LEU A 130 -1.24 5.10 11.03
N SER A 131 -2.10 4.09 11.21
CA SER A 131 -1.96 3.06 12.25
C SER A 131 -0.77 2.12 12.05
N ARG A 132 -0.21 2.07 10.83
CA ARG A 132 0.90 1.19 10.46
C ARG A 132 1.90 1.95 9.61
N GLN A 133 3.16 1.51 9.67
CA GLN A 133 4.20 1.98 8.77
C GLN A 133 3.77 1.75 7.33
N SER A 134 3.83 2.82 6.55
CA SER A 134 3.23 2.88 5.23
C SER A 134 4.19 3.50 4.23
N ILE A 135 3.95 3.27 2.94
CA ILE A 135 4.82 3.71 1.85
C ILE A 135 3.96 4.42 0.83
N VAL A 136 4.37 5.63 0.46
CA VAL A 136 3.80 6.34 -0.69
C VAL A 136 4.43 5.77 -1.95
N VAL A 137 3.60 5.22 -2.82
CA VAL A 137 4.04 4.62 -4.09
C VAL A 137 3.89 5.67 -5.19
N VAL A 138 4.93 6.44 -5.42
CA VAL A 138 4.90 7.60 -6.34
C VAL A 138 4.58 7.21 -7.79
N SER A 139 4.82 5.98 -8.20
CA SER A 139 4.46 5.48 -9.54
C SER A 139 2.96 5.20 -9.70
N ARG A 140 2.21 5.11 -8.59
CA ARG A 140 0.76 4.82 -8.58
C ARG A 140 -0.02 6.10 -8.33
N ILE A 141 -0.15 6.88 -9.39
CA ILE A 141 -0.95 8.10 -9.42
C ILE A 141 -2.29 7.79 -10.07
N SER A 142 -3.37 8.36 -9.54
CA SER A 142 -4.70 8.25 -10.13
C SER A 142 -5.44 9.56 -10.00
N THR A 143 -6.28 9.87 -10.98
CA THR A 143 -7.19 11.01 -10.92
C THR A 143 -8.54 10.49 -10.50
N VAL A 144 -9.09 11.04 -9.42
CA VAL A 144 -10.39 10.64 -8.86
C VAL A 144 -11.30 11.84 -8.72
N ASP A 145 -12.60 11.59 -8.73
CA ASP A 145 -13.57 12.63 -8.41
C ASP A 145 -13.60 12.86 -6.89
N LYS A 146 -13.84 14.11 -6.46
CA LYS A 146 -13.97 14.50 -5.04
C LYS A 146 -15.06 13.72 -4.32
N THR A 147 -16.09 13.25 -5.05
CA THR A 147 -17.16 12.39 -4.52
C THR A 147 -16.71 10.96 -4.22
N GLN A 148 -15.58 10.51 -4.77
CA GLN A 148 -15.00 9.19 -4.51
C GLN A 148 -14.06 9.16 -3.31
N LEU A 149 -13.74 10.34 -2.75
CA LEU A 149 -13.01 10.45 -1.50
C LEU A 149 -13.93 10.02 -0.35
N GLY A 150 -13.54 8.96 0.34
CA GLY A 150 -14.25 8.46 1.50
C GLY A 150 -13.83 9.20 2.77
N GLU A 151 -13.61 8.43 3.83
CA GLU A 151 -13.23 8.97 5.13
C GLU A 151 -11.81 9.56 5.10
N TYR A 152 -11.66 10.71 5.75
CA TYR A 152 -10.39 11.39 5.96
C TYR A 152 -9.60 10.71 7.08
N ILE A 153 -8.32 10.45 6.85
CA ILE A 153 -7.43 9.78 7.80
C ILE A 153 -6.57 10.81 8.56
N GLY A 154 -5.91 11.71 7.81
CA GLY A 154 -4.95 12.68 8.33
C GLY A 154 -4.31 13.48 7.21
N THR A 155 -3.33 14.33 7.54
CA THR A 155 -2.61 15.19 6.57
C THR A 155 -1.11 15.02 6.76
N LEU A 156 -0.38 14.89 5.65
CA LEU A 156 1.08 14.87 5.65
C LEU A 156 1.66 16.28 5.85
N THR A 157 2.87 16.34 6.40
CA THR A 157 3.61 17.60 6.49
C THR A 157 4.04 18.08 5.10
N GLN A 158 4.27 19.40 4.97
CA GLN A 158 4.71 19.99 3.72
C GLN A 158 6.03 19.38 3.21
N ASP A 159 6.94 19.03 4.12
CA ASP A 159 8.21 18.38 3.78
C ASP A 159 8.01 17.04 3.08
N ARG A 160 7.02 16.27 3.53
CA ARG A 160 6.69 14.97 2.91
C ARG A 160 6.04 15.14 1.56
N ILE A 161 5.17 16.13 1.41
CA ILE A 161 4.60 16.49 0.11
C ILE A 161 5.73 16.86 -0.87
N ASN A 162 6.71 17.66 -0.43
CA ASN A 162 7.85 18.03 -1.26
C ASN A 162 8.70 16.81 -1.65
N GLN A 163 8.90 15.84 -0.74
CA GLN A 163 9.55 14.57 -1.06
C GLN A 163 8.76 13.78 -2.12
N ILE A 164 7.43 13.72 -2.01
CA ILE A 164 6.56 13.05 -2.98
C ILE A 164 6.73 13.69 -4.36
N LEU A 165 6.67 15.02 -4.44
CA LEU A 165 6.86 15.76 -5.69
C LEU A 165 8.27 15.55 -6.27
N ALA A 166 9.30 15.48 -5.44
CA ALA A 166 10.66 15.17 -5.88
C ALA A 166 10.76 13.74 -6.45
N GLY A 167 10.15 12.75 -5.79
CA GLY A 167 10.08 11.37 -6.26
C GLY A 167 9.34 11.24 -7.60
N LEU A 168 8.23 11.97 -7.75
CA LEU A 168 7.48 12.06 -9.01
C LEU A 168 8.32 12.66 -10.15
N LYS A 169 9.02 13.77 -9.87
CA LYS A 169 9.92 14.41 -10.84
C LYS A 169 11.07 13.47 -11.23
N PHE A 170 11.64 12.75 -10.26
CA PHE A 170 12.68 11.77 -10.52
C PHE A 170 12.22 10.67 -11.48
N LEU A 171 11.03 10.10 -11.26
CA LEU A 171 10.47 9.10 -12.17
C LEU A 171 10.25 9.68 -13.57
N HIS A 172 9.65 10.87 -13.67
CA HIS A 172 9.43 11.52 -14.95
C HIS A 172 10.73 11.68 -15.75
N LEU A 173 11.77 12.27 -15.15
CA LEU A 173 13.06 12.45 -15.81
C LEU A 173 13.71 11.11 -16.19
N SER A 174 13.65 10.12 -15.29
CA SER A 174 14.26 8.81 -15.53
C SER A 174 13.62 8.02 -16.68
N PHE A 175 12.33 8.25 -16.96
CA PHE A 175 11.60 7.56 -18.02
C PHE A 175 11.60 8.31 -19.36
N PHE A 176 11.58 9.64 -19.34
CA PHE A 176 11.43 10.46 -20.56
C PHE A 176 12.75 10.96 -21.15
N ASP A 177 13.87 10.94 -20.41
CA ASP A 177 15.20 11.35 -20.92
C ASP A 177 15.96 10.21 -21.66
N ARG A 178 15.25 9.22 -22.22
CA ARG A 178 15.80 8.13 -23.05
C ARG A 178 15.32 8.21 -24.48
#